data_AF-V9LJA5-F1
#
_entry.id   AF-V9LJA5-F1
#
_cell.length_a   1.000
_cell.length_b   1.000
_cell.length_c   1.000
_cell.angle_alpha   90.00
_cell.angle_beta   90.00
_cell.angle_gamma   90.00
#
_symmetry.space_group_name_H-M   'P 1'
#
loop_
_entity.id
_entity.type
_entity.pdbx_description
1 polymer ?
#
loop_
_entity_poly.entity_id
_entity_poly.type
_entity_poly.pdbx_seq_one_letter_code
_entity_poly.pdbx_strand_id
1 'polypeptide(L)'
;LCYSALLLTMIFSMGEPMPYHHYEHLNAEFVQFLLDVVEDGLLSDSTDQLPDLFVNVMLSFNLHILVPSNNIVMTTLAKRENVKVITEKLLLLLNRADDPVCIFKHQPQPPHSVLKFLQDVFADKSTGNIFYRTDMMVMIDIIVRQISDLSPGEKT
;
A
#
# COMPACT_ATOMS: atom_id res chain seq x y z
N LEU A 1 -9.54 15.87 -6.98
CA LEU A 1 -8.78 14.61 -6.86
C LEU A 1 -8.86 14.01 -5.47
N CYS A 2 -8.64 14.77 -4.39
CA CYS A 2 -8.64 14.26 -3.01
C CYS A 2 -9.89 13.45 -2.63
N TYR A 3 -11.10 13.99 -2.85
CA TYR A 3 -12.34 13.27 -2.54
C TYR A 3 -12.54 12.01 -3.40
N SER A 4 -12.08 12.03 -4.66
CA SER A 4 -12.12 10.85 -5.53
C SER A 4 -11.20 9.76 -5.01
N ALA A 5 -9.99 10.12 -4.56
CA ALA A 5 -9.06 9.19 -3.92
C ALA A 5 -9.64 8.61 -2.64
N LEU A 6 -10.21 9.46 -1.77
CA LEU A 6 -10.86 9.01 -0.55
C LEU A 6 -12.00 8.03 -0.83
N LEU A 7 -12.86 8.35 -1.81
CA LEU A 7 -13.97 7.47 -2.19
C LEU A 7 -13.49 6.15 -2.76
N LEU A 8 -12.44 6.15 -3.60
CA LEU A 8 -11.85 4.91 -4.12
C LEU A 8 -11.27 4.06 -2.99
N THR A 9 -10.57 4.67 -2.03
CA THR A 9 -10.08 3.97 -0.85
C THR A 9 -11.22 3.31 -0.06
N MET A 10 -12.33 4.03 0.13
CA MET A 10 -13.53 3.49 0.79
C MET A 10 -14.17 2.34 0.01
N ILE A 11 -14.19 2.39 -1.32
CA ILE A 11 -14.77 1.33 -2.15
C ILE A 11 -13.91 0.06 -2.09
N PHE A 12 -12.58 0.19 -2.12
CA PHE A 12 -11.67 -0.96 -2.09
C PHE A 12 -11.36 -1.47 -0.68
N SER A 13 -11.77 -0.76 0.37
CA SER A 13 -11.33 -1.06 1.75
C SER A 13 -11.72 -2.44 2.23
N MET A 14 -12.77 -3.06 1.68
CA MET A 14 -13.22 -4.40 2.09
C MET A 14 -12.46 -5.54 1.41
N GLY A 15 -11.59 -5.26 0.43
CA GLY A 15 -10.81 -6.29 -0.26
C GLY A 15 -11.65 -7.29 -1.05
N GLU A 16 -12.85 -6.92 -1.47
CA GLU A 16 -13.73 -7.77 -2.27
C GLU A 16 -13.28 -7.80 -3.74
N PRO A 17 -13.41 -8.94 -4.43
CA PRO A 17 -13.00 -9.06 -5.83
C PRO A 17 -13.86 -8.17 -6.74
N MET A 18 -13.22 -7.50 -7.68
CA MET A 18 -13.90 -6.66 -8.66
C MET A 18 -14.23 -7.40 -9.96
N PRO A 19 -15.33 -7.02 -10.64
CA PRO A 19 -15.57 -7.40 -12.03
C PRO A 19 -14.40 -7.08 -12.97
N TYR A 20 -14.10 -8.01 -13.89
CA TYR A 20 -12.92 -7.93 -14.76
C TYR A 20 -12.82 -6.67 -15.63
N HIS A 21 -13.95 -6.12 -16.07
CA HIS A 21 -13.97 -4.92 -16.92
C HIS A 21 -13.44 -3.67 -16.20
N HIS A 22 -13.44 -3.63 -14.87
CA HIS A 22 -12.85 -2.51 -14.15
C HIS A 22 -11.33 -2.43 -14.35
N TYR A 23 -10.65 -3.56 -14.60
CA TYR A 23 -9.22 -3.58 -14.91
C TYR A 23 -8.89 -3.04 -16.31
N GLU A 24 -9.87 -2.70 -17.15
CA GLU A 24 -9.61 -1.91 -18.36
C GLU A 24 -9.11 -0.50 -18.00
N HIS A 25 -9.61 0.06 -16.89
CA HIS A 25 -9.27 1.40 -16.41
C HIS A 25 -8.35 1.34 -15.18
N LEU A 26 -8.55 0.37 -14.29
CA LEU A 26 -7.74 0.13 -13.09
C LEU A 26 -6.55 -0.80 -13.43
N ASN A 27 -5.78 -0.39 -14.43
CA ASN A 27 -4.68 -1.16 -15.01
C ASN A 27 -3.31 -0.66 -14.50
N ALA A 28 -2.23 -1.08 -15.17
CA ALA A 28 -0.87 -0.69 -14.80
C ALA A 28 -0.62 0.82 -14.98
N GLU A 29 -1.27 1.47 -15.95
CA GLU A 29 -1.19 2.92 -16.16
C GLU A 29 -1.85 3.69 -15.00
N PHE A 30 -2.95 3.15 -14.46
CA PHE A 30 -3.57 3.72 -13.25
C PHE A 30 -2.64 3.63 -12.04
N VAL A 31 -2.04 2.46 -11.79
CA VAL A 31 -1.06 2.32 -10.70
C VAL A 31 0.16 3.23 -10.92
N GLN A 32 0.63 3.34 -12.16
CA GLN A 32 1.74 4.22 -12.52
C GLN A 32 1.39 5.68 -12.20
N PHE A 33 0.20 6.13 -12.58
CA PHE A 33 -0.30 7.47 -12.25
C PHE A 33 -0.34 7.73 -10.74
N LEU A 34 -0.82 6.76 -9.95
CA LEU A 34 -0.81 6.90 -8.49
C LEU A 34 0.62 7.06 -7.97
N LEU A 35 1.54 6.21 -8.44
CA LEU A 35 2.95 6.27 -8.05
C LEU A 35 3.63 7.58 -8.48
N ASP A 36 3.33 8.11 -9.67
CA ASP A 36 3.86 9.40 -10.15
C ASP A 36 3.49 10.53 -9.21
N VAL A 37 2.23 10.58 -8.78
CA VAL A 37 1.79 11.60 -7.83
C VAL A 37 2.35 11.38 -6.42
N VAL A 38 2.56 10.13 -6.00
CA VAL A 38 3.19 9.84 -4.70
C VAL A 38 4.65 10.29 -4.66
N GLU A 39 5.41 10.01 -5.73
CA GLU A 39 6.84 10.28 -5.78
C GLU A 39 7.16 11.74 -6.14
N ASP A 40 6.45 12.29 -7.13
CA ASP A 40 6.77 13.59 -7.73
C ASP A 40 5.80 14.71 -7.30
N GLY A 41 4.66 14.35 -6.67
CA GLY A 41 3.62 15.29 -6.29
C GLY A 41 2.83 15.83 -7.48
N LEU A 42 1.97 16.81 -7.21
CA LEU A 42 1.30 17.61 -8.25
C LEU A 42 1.43 19.08 -7.91
N LEU A 43 1.81 19.91 -8.90
CA LEU A 43 1.91 21.37 -8.73
C LEU A 43 0.59 22.01 -8.26
N SER A 44 -0.54 21.37 -8.55
CA SER A 44 -1.87 21.84 -8.13
C SER A 44 -2.25 21.45 -6.69
N ASP A 45 -1.50 20.55 -6.05
CA ASP A 45 -1.75 20.16 -4.65
C ASP A 45 -0.99 21.07 -3.70
N SER A 46 -1.60 22.21 -3.35
CA SER A 46 -0.98 23.18 -2.42
C SER A 46 -0.88 22.69 -0.97
N THR A 47 -1.48 21.55 -0.66
CA THR A 47 -1.59 21.01 0.71
C THR A 47 -0.77 19.75 0.94
N ASP A 48 -0.12 19.22 -0.10
CA ASP A 48 0.64 17.97 -0.09
C ASP A 48 -0.13 16.77 0.50
N GLN A 49 -1.46 16.76 0.37
CA GLN A 49 -2.33 15.70 0.91
C GLN A 49 -2.52 14.54 -0.05
N LEU A 50 -2.39 14.78 -1.34
CA LEU A 50 -2.69 13.80 -2.37
C LEU A 50 -1.75 12.59 -2.37
N PRO A 51 -0.43 12.74 -2.10
CA PRO A 51 0.46 11.59 -1.95
C PRO A 51 -0.02 10.61 -0.88
N ASP A 52 -0.44 11.09 0.29
CA ASP A 52 -0.96 10.22 1.36
C ASP A 52 -2.26 9.52 0.96
N LEU A 53 -3.17 10.26 0.32
CA LEU A 53 -4.43 9.68 -0.18
C LEU A 53 -4.18 8.62 -1.25
N PHE A 54 -3.21 8.81 -2.13
CA PHE A 54 -2.88 7.86 -3.18
C PHE A 54 -2.16 6.62 -2.66
N VAL A 55 -1.33 6.75 -1.62
CA VAL A 55 -0.84 5.58 -0.87
C VAL A 55 -2.02 4.77 -0.32
N ASN A 56 -3.03 5.42 0.26
CA ASN A 56 -4.21 4.72 0.77
C ASN A 56 -5.02 4.03 -0.35
N VAL A 57 -5.13 4.66 -1.53
CA VAL A 57 -5.76 4.03 -2.71
C VAL A 57 -4.97 2.79 -3.13
N MET A 58 -3.64 2.86 -3.16
CA MET A 58 -2.82 1.69 -3.50
C MET A 58 -2.95 0.56 -2.48
N LEU A 59 -2.90 0.88 -1.19
CA LEU A 59 -3.05 -0.10 -0.11
C LEU A 59 -4.42 -0.81 -0.18
N SER A 60 -5.50 -0.04 -0.36
CA SER A 60 -6.86 -0.58 -0.45
C SER A 60 -7.09 -1.37 -1.72
N PHE A 61 -6.65 -0.88 -2.88
CA PHE A 61 -6.72 -1.59 -4.16
C PHE A 61 -5.89 -2.89 -4.17
N ASN A 62 -4.84 -2.96 -3.35
CA ASN A 62 -4.04 -4.17 -3.25
C ASN A 62 -4.77 -5.29 -2.47
N LEU A 63 -5.73 -4.98 -1.58
CA LEU A 63 -6.32 -5.94 -0.64
C LEU A 63 -6.97 -7.16 -1.33
N HIS A 64 -7.72 -6.96 -2.41
CA HIS A 64 -8.45 -8.04 -3.08
C HIS A 64 -7.58 -8.95 -3.96
N ILE A 65 -6.31 -8.61 -4.15
CA ILE A 65 -5.39 -9.36 -5.00
C ILE A 65 -4.73 -10.48 -4.18
N LEU A 66 -5.18 -11.72 -4.36
CA LEU A 66 -4.74 -12.84 -3.53
C LEU A 66 -3.44 -13.51 -3.99
N VAL A 67 -3.04 -13.32 -5.25
CA VAL A 67 -1.88 -13.99 -5.86
C VAL A 67 -0.82 -12.94 -6.20
N PRO A 68 0.30 -12.86 -5.45
CA PRO A 68 1.34 -11.85 -5.67
C PRO A 68 1.92 -11.83 -7.09
N SER A 69 2.06 -12.99 -7.74
CA SER A 69 2.61 -13.08 -9.11
C SER A 69 1.73 -12.42 -10.17
N ASN A 70 0.42 -12.29 -9.90
CA ASN A 70 -0.54 -11.65 -10.80
C ASN A 70 -0.89 -10.23 -10.33
N ASN A 71 -0.17 -9.73 -9.34
CA ASN A 71 -0.50 -8.48 -8.71
C ASN A 71 -0.01 -7.30 -9.55
N ILE A 72 -0.96 -6.63 -10.19
CA ILE A 72 -0.68 -5.50 -11.06
C ILE A 72 0.07 -4.39 -10.32
N VAL A 73 -0.23 -4.17 -9.04
CA VAL A 73 0.46 -3.18 -8.20
C VAL A 73 1.93 -3.54 -8.06
N MET A 74 2.23 -4.79 -7.73
CA MET A 74 3.60 -5.30 -7.57
C MET A 74 4.37 -5.28 -8.89
N THR A 75 3.73 -5.71 -9.99
CA THR A 75 4.38 -5.71 -11.31
C THR A 75 4.69 -4.31 -11.82
N THR A 76 3.88 -3.30 -11.48
CA THR A 76 4.15 -1.90 -11.82
C THR A 76 5.23 -1.33 -10.92
N LEU A 77 5.17 -1.61 -9.61
CA LEU A 77 6.17 -1.18 -8.63
C LEU A 77 7.58 -1.67 -8.97
N ALA A 78 7.71 -2.94 -9.38
CA ALA A 78 8.99 -3.54 -9.77
C ALA A 78 9.65 -2.90 -11.01
N LYS A 79 8.88 -2.20 -11.85
CA LYS A 79 9.40 -1.55 -13.07
C LYS A 79 9.89 -0.13 -12.83
N ARG A 80 9.63 0.43 -11.65
CA ARG A 80 9.89 1.84 -11.36
C ARG A 80 11.27 2.02 -10.75
N GLU A 81 12.02 3.00 -11.25
CA GLU A 81 13.38 3.31 -10.74
C GLU A 81 13.34 4.13 -9.45
N ASN A 82 12.38 5.06 -9.33
CA ASN A 82 12.21 5.91 -8.15
C ASN A 82 10.95 5.53 -7.37
N VAL A 83 11.14 4.97 -6.17
CA VAL A 83 10.10 4.49 -5.25
C VAL A 83 10.42 4.92 -3.81
N LYS A 84 11.11 6.05 -3.67
CA LYS A 84 11.65 6.49 -2.38
C LYS A 84 10.54 6.97 -1.46
N VAL A 85 9.62 7.79 -1.96
CA VAL A 85 8.58 8.40 -1.13
C VAL A 85 7.59 7.35 -0.66
N ILE A 86 7.21 6.40 -1.52
CA ILE A 86 6.30 5.32 -1.13
C ILE A 86 6.93 4.39 -0.09
N THR A 87 8.21 4.02 -0.21
CA THR A 87 8.86 3.16 0.78
C THR A 87 8.99 3.86 2.14
N GLU A 88 9.35 5.14 2.17
CA GLU A 88 9.38 5.95 3.39
C GLU A 88 7.99 6.04 4.05
N LYS A 89 6.92 6.29 3.26
CA LYS A 89 5.55 6.34 3.77
C LYS A 89 5.09 4.99 4.32
N LEU A 90 5.42 3.88 3.66
CA LEU A 90 5.11 2.53 4.14
C LEU A 90 5.80 2.24 5.48
N LEU A 91 7.06 2.64 5.65
CA LEU A 91 7.77 2.50 6.94
C LEU A 91 7.15 3.35 8.04
N LEU A 92 6.71 4.57 7.73
CA LEU A 92 6.03 5.44 8.69
C LEU A 92 4.69 4.83 9.14
N LEU A 93 3.90 4.29 8.21
CA LEU A 93 2.65 3.60 8.51
C LEU A 93 2.90 2.34 9.35
N LEU A 94 3.87 1.52 8.94
CA LEU A 94 4.27 0.32 9.68
C LEU A 94 4.68 0.69 11.11
N ASN A 95 5.51 1.71 11.30
CA ASN A 95 5.97 2.13 12.63
C ASN A 95 4.83 2.61 13.55
N ARG A 96 3.79 3.23 12.98
CA ARG A 96 2.59 3.68 13.70
C ARG A 96 1.64 2.53 14.06
N ALA A 97 1.81 1.35 13.45
CA ALA A 97 0.91 0.21 13.59
C ALA A 97 -0.56 0.57 13.29
N ASP A 98 -0.77 1.53 12.38
CA ASP A 98 -2.09 2.03 12.00
C ASP A 98 -2.45 1.55 10.59
N ASP A 99 -3.72 1.21 10.38
CA ASP A 99 -4.23 0.81 9.07
C ASP A 99 -5.08 1.95 8.47
N PRO A 100 -4.53 2.75 7.53
CA PRO A 100 -5.27 3.88 6.97
C PRO A 100 -6.43 3.44 6.06
N VAL A 101 -6.54 2.16 5.73
CA VAL A 101 -7.62 1.59 4.92
C VAL A 101 -8.77 1.06 5.79
N CYS A 102 -8.54 0.86 7.10
CA CYS A 102 -9.56 0.41 8.05
C CYS A 102 -10.52 1.55 8.45
N ILE A 103 -11.28 2.06 7.48
CA ILE A 103 -12.20 3.20 7.63
C ILE A 103 -13.52 2.77 8.27
N PHE A 104 -14.00 1.56 7.96
CA PHE A 104 -15.30 1.05 8.38
C PHE A 104 -15.19 -0.15 9.32
N LYS A 105 -16.15 -0.25 10.24
CA LYS A 105 -16.26 -1.39 11.20
C LYS A 105 -17.10 -2.56 10.65
N HIS A 106 -17.15 -2.72 9.34
CA HIS A 106 -17.88 -3.80 8.69
C HIS A 106 -17.26 -5.17 8.97
N GLN A 107 -18.04 -6.24 8.80
CA GLN A 107 -17.60 -7.61 9.03
C GLN A 107 -17.84 -8.46 7.78
N PRO A 108 -16.93 -9.39 7.42
CA PRO A 108 -15.66 -9.67 8.09
C PRO A 108 -14.65 -8.54 7.91
N GLN A 109 -13.77 -8.33 8.91
CA GLN A 109 -12.68 -7.37 8.79
C GLN A 109 -11.61 -7.88 7.80
N PRO A 110 -11.17 -7.05 6.84
CA PRO A 110 -10.10 -7.41 5.91
C PRO A 110 -8.75 -7.51 6.65
N PRO A 111 -7.72 -8.14 6.03
CA PRO A 111 -6.36 -8.12 6.56
C PRO A 111 -5.81 -6.69 6.67
N HIS A 112 -4.87 -6.47 7.59
CA HIS A 112 -4.20 -5.18 7.73
C HIS A 112 -3.51 -4.79 6.42
N SER A 113 -3.90 -3.67 5.83
CA SER A 113 -3.54 -3.32 4.45
C SER A 113 -2.03 -3.12 4.25
N VAL A 114 -1.37 -2.42 5.18
CA VAL A 114 0.09 -2.19 5.18
C VAL A 114 0.85 -3.52 5.29
N LEU A 115 0.49 -4.39 6.23
CA LEU A 115 1.14 -5.69 6.41
C LEU A 115 0.96 -6.58 5.18
N LYS A 116 -0.26 -6.65 4.65
CA LYS A 116 -0.57 -7.39 3.43
C LYS A 116 0.24 -6.86 2.24
N PHE A 117 0.33 -5.55 2.09
CA PHE A 117 1.12 -4.92 1.02
C PHE A 117 2.61 -5.27 1.15
N LEU A 118 3.19 -5.18 2.34
CA LEU A 118 4.59 -5.54 2.57
C LEU A 118 4.84 -7.04 2.32
N GLN A 119 3.93 -7.91 2.73
CA GLN A 119 3.99 -9.34 2.42
C GLN A 119 4.06 -9.60 0.91
N ASP A 120 3.23 -8.90 0.12
CA ASP A 120 3.27 -9.00 -1.34
C ASP A 120 4.59 -8.43 -1.92
N VAL A 121 5.09 -7.32 -1.39
CA VAL A 121 6.37 -6.73 -1.82
C VAL A 121 7.52 -7.72 -1.62
N PHE A 122 7.56 -8.41 -0.47
CA PHE A 122 8.61 -9.41 -0.17
C PHE A 122 8.32 -10.81 -0.72
N ALA A 123 7.19 -11.03 -1.40
CA ALA A 123 6.88 -12.29 -2.06
C ALA A 123 7.73 -12.52 -3.33
N ASP A 124 8.25 -11.45 -3.95
CA ASP A 124 9.14 -11.52 -5.10
C ASP A 124 10.40 -10.66 -4.89
N LYS A 125 11.54 -11.14 -5.39
CA LYS A 125 12.83 -10.46 -5.22
C LYS A 125 12.88 -9.11 -5.95
N SER A 126 12.21 -9.00 -7.11
CA SER A 126 12.21 -7.76 -7.90
C SER A 126 11.52 -6.63 -7.15
N THR A 127 10.39 -6.89 -6.50
CA THR A 127 9.70 -5.93 -5.64
C THR A 127 10.40 -5.75 -4.30
N GLY A 128 11.01 -6.79 -3.72
CA GLY A 128 11.73 -6.66 -2.45
C GLY A 128 12.96 -5.73 -2.51
N ASN A 129 13.55 -5.55 -3.71
CA ASN A 129 14.71 -4.69 -3.92
C ASN A 129 14.39 -3.18 -3.96
N ILE A 130 13.11 -2.78 -3.85
CA ILE A 130 12.73 -1.36 -3.82
C ILE A 130 13.19 -0.65 -2.55
N PHE A 131 13.39 -1.40 -1.46
CA PHE A 131 13.88 -0.86 -0.21
C PHE A 131 15.40 -0.78 -0.22
N TYR A 132 15.94 0.39 0.09
CA TYR A 132 17.38 0.53 0.30
C TYR A 132 17.80 -0.23 1.56
N ARG A 133 19.10 -0.54 1.67
CA ARG A 133 19.65 -1.24 2.84
C ARG A 133 19.27 -0.56 4.17
N THR A 134 19.31 0.77 4.21
CA THR A 134 18.94 1.53 5.42
C THR A 134 17.48 1.33 5.77
N ASP A 135 16.58 1.44 4.79
CA ASP A 135 15.14 1.25 4.94
C ASP A 135 14.82 -0.16 5.44
N MET A 136 15.52 -1.17 4.90
CA MET A 136 15.40 -2.56 5.34
C MET A 136 15.79 -2.75 6.81
N MET A 137 16.88 -2.13 7.26
CA MET A 137 17.29 -2.21 8.67
C MET A 137 16.25 -1.58 9.58
N VAL A 138 15.74 -0.39 9.21
CA VAL A 138 14.67 0.29 9.94
C VAL A 138 13.41 -0.57 10.00
N MET A 139 13.03 -1.20 8.88
CA MET A 139 11.87 -2.10 8.85
C MET A 139 12.04 -3.29 9.79
N ILE A 140 13.21 -3.94 9.75
CA ILE A 140 13.52 -5.08 10.63
C ILE A 140 13.42 -4.66 12.09
N ASP A 141 13.98 -3.51 12.46
CA ASP A 141 13.91 -2.98 13.83
C ASP A 141 12.46 -2.74 14.27
N ILE A 142 11.61 -2.17 13.39
CA ILE A 142 10.18 -1.96 13.65
C ILE A 142 9.48 -3.31 13.88
N ILE A 143 9.69 -4.28 12.98
CA ILE A 143 9.03 -5.59 13.04
C ILE A 143 9.45 -6.35 14.30
N VAL A 144 10.75 -6.41 14.61
CA VAL A 144 11.26 -7.10 15.80
C VAL A 144 10.71 -6.46 17.08
N ARG A 145 10.68 -5.13 17.14
CA ARG A 145 10.09 -4.40 18.26
C ARG A 145 8.61 -4.73 18.42
N GLN A 146 7.82 -4.62 17.34
CA GLN A 146 6.38 -4.92 17.38
C GLN A 146 6.11 -6.37 17.82
N ILE A 147 6.84 -7.35 17.28
CA ILE A 147 6.70 -8.76 17.68
C ILE A 147 7.03 -8.95 19.18
N SER A 148 8.05 -8.24 19.69
CA SER A 148 8.46 -8.34 21.09
C SER A 148 7.47 -7.67 22.05
N ASP A 149 6.78 -6.63 21.58
CA ASP A 149 5.78 -5.88 22.36
C ASP A 149 4.40 -6.59 22.37
N LEU A 150 4.15 -7.53 21.45
CA LEU A 150 2.88 -8.26 21.38
C LEU A 150 2.70 -9.23 22.56
N SER A 151 1.51 -9.20 23.15
CA SER A 151 1.11 -10.16 24.16
C SER A 151 0.80 -11.52 23.54
N PRO A 152 1.09 -12.64 24.24
CA PRO A 152 0.74 -13.97 23.73
C PRO A 152 -0.75 -14.10 23.39
N GLY A 153 -1.05 -14.42 22.13
CA GLY A 153 -2.43 -14.60 21.64
C GLY A 153 -3.05 -13.37 20.97
N GLU A 154 -2.35 -12.25 20.89
CA GLU A 154 -2.77 -11.12 20.04
C GLU A 154 -2.65 -11.49 18.55
N LYS A 155 -3.66 -11.13 17.78
CA LYS A 155 -3.68 -11.35 16.33
C LYS A 155 -2.84 -10.27 15.64
N THR A 156 -1.97 -10.69 14.73
CA THR A 156 -1.20 -9.84 13.82
C THR A 156 -1.96 -9.60 12.52
#